data_AF-A0A948C349-F1
#
_entry.id   AF-A0A948C349-F1
#
_cell.length_a   1.000
_cell.length_b   1.000
_cell.length_c   1.000
_cell.angle_alpha   90.00
_cell.angle_beta   90.00
_cell.angle_gamma   90.00
#
_symmetry.space_group_name_H-M   'P 1'
#
loop_
_entity.id
_entity.type
_entity.pdbx_description
1 polymer ?
#
loop_
_entity_poly.entity_id
_entity_poly.type
_entity_poly.pdbx_seq_one_letter_code
_entity_poly.pdbx_strand_id
1 'polypeptide(L)' 'MNCKINKVSKFDRKSYFYPDLPMGYQITQLYKPTNVEGKVSFFVDNYQEEKMVHILDAHIESDTGKMIHDG' A
#
# COMPACT_ATOMS: atom_id res chain seq x y z
N MET A 1 -8.79 -4.80 -9.15
CA MET A 1 -9.23 -3.83 -8.12
C MET A 1 -10.14 -2.71 -8.65
N ASN A 2 -10.43 -2.63 -9.96
CA ASN A 2 -11.32 -1.61 -10.54
C ASN A 2 -11.00 -0.17 -10.09
N CYS A 3 -9.71 0.14 -9.91
CA CYS A 3 -9.25 1.44 -9.46
C CYS A 3 -9.15 2.41 -10.63
N LYS A 4 -9.17 3.70 -10.30
CA LYS A 4 -8.73 4.78 -11.19
C LYS A 4 -7.21 4.89 -11.13
N ILE A 5 -6.56 4.74 -12.29
CA ILE A 5 -5.11 4.88 -12.42
C ILE A 5 -4.78 6.37 -12.60
N ASN A 6 -3.89 6.90 -11.75
CA ASN A 6 -3.42 8.27 -11.88
C ASN A 6 -2.47 8.42 -13.07
N LYS A 7 -2.70 9.42 -13.93
CA LYS A 7 -1.82 9.73 -15.08
C LYS A 7 -0.42 10.18 -14.65
N VAL A 8 -0.30 10.71 -13.44
CA VAL A 8 0.95 11.14 -12.82
C VAL A 8 1.00 10.58 -11.41
N SER A 9 2.02 9.76 -11.14
CA SER A 9 2.37 9.30 -9.78
C SER A 9 3.78 9.77 -9.43
N LYS A 10 4.08 9.88 -8.14
CA LYS A 10 5.37 10.37 -7.64
C LYS A 10 5.78 9.61 -6.40
N PHE A 11 7.07 9.30 -6.29
CA PHE A 11 7.66 8.77 -5.07
C PHE A 11 8.03 9.88 -4.09
N ASP A 12 7.79 9.59 -2.81
CA ASP A 12 8.03 10.42 -1.65
C ASP A 12 8.86 9.63 -0.62
N ARG A 13 9.52 10.36 0.29
CA ARG A 13 10.34 9.77 1.36
C ARG A 13 9.54 9.75 2.65
N LYS A 14 9.35 8.56 3.22
CA LYS A 14 8.82 8.38 4.58
C LYS A 14 10.01 8.17 5.52
N SER A 15 10.41 9.21 6.23
CA SER A 15 11.61 9.19 7.07
C SER A 15 11.33 8.67 8.47
N TYR A 16 12.05 7.64 8.89
CA TYR A 16 12.05 7.10 10.26
C TYR A 16 13.36 6.35 10.52
N PHE A 17 13.81 6.36 11.77
CA PHE A 17 15.03 5.67 12.16
C PHE A 17 14.72 4.23 12.54
N TYR A 18 15.31 3.27 11.82
CA TYR A 18 15.26 1.87 12.20
C TYR A 18 16.50 1.11 11.67
N PRO A 19 17.08 0.14 12.42
CA PRO A 19 18.35 -0.48 12.05
C PRO A 19 18.35 -1.27 10.73
N ASP A 20 17.19 -1.73 10.26
CA ASP A 20 17.02 -2.44 9.00
C ASP A 20 16.78 -1.50 7.79
N LEU A 21 16.77 -0.19 8.01
CA LEU A 21 16.53 0.85 7.01
C LEU A 21 17.78 1.73 6.85
N PRO A 22 18.78 1.29 6.04
CA PRO A 22 20.09 1.93 5.98
C PRO A 22 20.06 3.38 5.47
N MET A 23 19.02 3.76 4.72
CA MET A 23 18.86 5.11 4.18
C MET A 23 18.15 6.09 5.13
N GLY A 24 17.59 5.62 6.25
CA GLY A 24 16.79 6.45 7.18
C GLY A 24 15.46 6.95 6.61
N TYR A 25 15.05 6.46 5.44
CA TYR A 25 13.74 6.68 4.86
C TYR A 25 13.34 5.54 3.92
N GLN A 26 12.05 5.25 3.86
CA GLN A 26 11.43 4.33 2.91
C GLN A 26 10.91 5.12 1.71
N ILE A 27 11.12 4.59 0.50
CA ILE A 27 10.55 5.18 -0.72
C ILE A 27 9.12 4.65 -0.86
N THR A 28 8.13 5.55 -0.86
CA THR A 28 6.69 5.23 -0.95
C THR A 28 5.98 6.27 -1.82
N GLN A 29 4.65 6.26 -1.95
CA GLN A 29 3.89 7.31 -2.65
C GLN A 29 2.78 7.85 -1.74
N LEU A 30 3.02 8.99 -1.10
CA LEU A 30 2.04 9.55 -0.15
C LEU A 30 1.06 10.49 -0.85
N TYR A 31 1.55 11.39 -1.70
CA TYR A 31 0.73 12.47 -2.25
C TYR A 31 0.10 12.14 -3.60
N LYS A 32 0.75 11.26 -4.37
CA LYS A 32 0.31 10.86 -5.71
C LYS A 32 0.44 9.35 -5.89
N PRO A 33 -0.40 8.55 -5.19
CA PRO A 33 -0.41 7.10 -5.33
C PRO A 33 -0.76 6.69 -6.76
N THR A 34 -0.27 5.53 -7.20
CA THR A 34 -0.54 5.02 -8.56
C THR A 34 -2.02 4.76 -8.81
N ASN A 35 -2.74 4.19 -7.83
CA ASN A 35 -4.14 3.83 -7.96
C ASN A 35 -4.97 4.43 -6.82
N VAL A 36 -6.18 4.89 -7.13
CA VAL A 36 -7.14 5.43 -6.15
C VAL A 36 -8.56 4.94 -6.46
N GLU A 37 -9.47 5.09 -5.49
CA GLU A 37 -10.92 4.87 -5.66
C GLU A 37 -11.26 3.46 -6.18
N GLY A 38 -10.56 2.45 -5.68
CA GLY A 38 -10.82 1.06 -6.01
C GLY A 38 -12.04 0.49 -5.31
N LYS A 39 -12.47 -0.68 -5.77
CA LYS A 39 -13.54 -1.45 -5.15
C LYS A 39 -13.31 -2.95 -5.32
N VAL A 40 -13.62 -3.70 -4.28
CA VAL A 40 -13.59 -5.16 -4.28
C VAL A 40 -14.93 -5.66 -3.76
N SER A 41 -15.57 -6.49 -4.57
CA SER A 41 -16.73 -7.27 -4.16
C SER A 41 -16.30 -8.64 -3.68
N PHE A 42 -16.97 -9.16 -2.67
CA PHE A 42 -16.83 -10.54 -2.21
C PHE A 42 -18.16 -11.03 -1.66
N PHE A 43 -18.34 -12.35 -1.69
CA PHE A 43 -19.54 -12.96 -1.14
C PHE A 43 -19.38 -13.30 0.34
N VAL A 44 -20.46 -13.16 1.09
CA VAL A 44 -20.60 -13.59 2.49
C VAL A 44 -21.82 -14.50 2.63
N ASP A 45 -22.05 -15.01 3.83
CA ASP A 45 -23.23 -15.82 4.17
C ASP A 45 -23.45 -16.99 3.19
N ASN A 46 -22.42 -17.86 3.05
CA ASN A 46 -22.45 -19.00 2.12
C ASN A 46 -22.81 -18.63 0.68
N TYR A 47 -22.25 -17.54 0.16
CA TYR A 47 -22.49 -17.04 -1.19
C TYR A 47 -23.89 -16.47 -1.45
N GLN A 48 -24.64 -16.13 -0.39
CA GLN A 48 -25.99 -15.58 -0.52
C GLN A 48 -26.03 -14.05 -0.59
N GLU A 49 -25.03 -13.36 -0.08
CA GLU A 49 -24.96 -11.90 -0.11
C GLU A 49 -23.64 -11.43 -0.72
N GLU A 50 -23.69 -10.51 -1.69
CA GLU A 50 -22.52 -9.82 -2.22
C GLU A 50 -22.30 -8.52 -1.45
N LYS A 51 -21.12 -8.36 -0.85
CA LYS A 51 -20.67 -7.14 -0.19
C LYS A 51 -19.57 -6.48 -0.99
N MET A 52 -19.52 -5.15 -0.90
CA MET A 52 -18.47 -4.33 -1.53
C MET A 52 -17.71 -3.56 -0.45
N VAL A 53 -16.39 -3.52 -0.57
CA VAL A 53 -15.52 -2.60 0.16
C VAL A 53 -14.79 -1.67 -0.79
N HIS A 54 -14.58 -0.43 -0.33
CA HIS A 54 -13.79 0.55 -1.05
C HIS A 54 -12.30 0.39 -0.72
N ILE A 55 -11.47 0.51 -1.75
CA ILE A 55 -10.01 0.66 -1.62
C ILE A 55 -9.71 2.13 -1.83
N LEU A 56 -9.22 2.82 -0.79
CA LEU A 56 -8.89 4.24 -0.87
C LEU A 56 -7.76 4.48 -1.87
N ASP A 57 -6.65 3.75 -1.71
CA ASP A 57 -5.48 3.80 -2.57
C ASP A 57 -4.76 2.45 -2.65
N ALA A 58 -3.93 2.32 -3.68
CA ALA A 58 -2.90 1.29 -3.77
C ALA A 58 -1.66 1.89 -4.46
N HIS A 59 -0.55 1.88 -3.75
CA HIS A 59 0.72 2.46 -4.20
C HIS A 59 1.88 1.46 -4.20
N ILE A 60 3.00 1.91 -4.78
CA ILE A 60 4.25 1.17 -4.82
C ILE A 60 5.18 1.71 -3.72
N GLU A 61 5.78 0.80 -2.94
CA GLU A 61 6.79 1.15 -1.94
C GLU A 61 7.92 0.11 -1.88
N SER A 62 9.06 0.53 -1.32
CA SER A 62 10.18 -0.37 -1.03
C SER A 62 9.96 -1.11 0.28
N ASP A 63 10.25 -2.40 0.31
CA ASP A 63 10.28 -3.18 1.55
C ASP A 63 11.50 -2.81 2.41
N THR A 64 11.41 -3.04 3.73
CA THR A 64 12.55 -2.86 4.65
C THR A 64 13.38 -4.13 4.74
N GLY A 65 14.56 -4.05 5.34
CA GLY A 65 15.32 -5.25 5.68
C GLY A 65 14.60 -6.12 6.71
N LYS A 66 15.08 -7.35 6.88
CA LYS A 66 14.66 -8.24 7.97
C LYS A 66 15.65 -8.15 9.11
N MET A 67 15.17 -7.90 10.32
CA MET A 67 15.98 -8.00 11.53
C MET A 67 15.88 -9.40 12.13
N ILE A 68 17.02 -9.95 12.57
CA ILE A 68 17.09 -11.18 13.36
C ILE A 68 17.74 -10.80 14.70
N HIS A 69 17.10 -11.15 15.80
CA HIS A 69 17.67 -11.01 17.13
C HIS A 69 18.23 -12.37 17.58
N ASP A 70 19.51 -12.41 17.92
CA ASP A 70 20.18 -13.57 18.49
C ASP A 70 20.82 -13.12 19.81
N GLY A 71 20.57 -13.86 20.89
CA GLY A 71 20.86 -13.47 22.27
C GLY A 71 21.60 -14.55 23.03
#